data_AF-A0A3P2AEC1-F1
#
_entry.id   AF-A0A3P2AEC1-F1
#
_cell.length_a   1.000
_cell.length_b   1.000
_cell.length_c   1.000
_cell.angle_alpha   90.00
_cell.angle_beta   90.00
_cell.angle_gamma   90.00
#
_symmetry.space_group_name_H-M   'P 1'
#
loop_
_entity.id
_entity.type
_entity.pdbx_description
1 polymer ?
#
loop_
_entity_poly.entity_id
_entity_poly.type
_entity_poly.pdbx_seq_one_letter_code
_entity_poly.pdbx_strand_id
1 'polypeptide(L)'
;MKEEDKIRKKIGAENPFRVPDGYFDNLTSEVMSRLPEKEKNAITQREPTRWERVRPWLYMAAMFIGAALIIRVASSDRTPAADSVVADETEAQMEYINMAVENSMMDDYSLYVFLADSDAE
;
A
#
# COMPACT_ATOMS: atom_id res chain seq x y z
N MET A 1 50.77 41.44 -14.75
CA MET A 1 50.98 42.84 -14.33
C MET A 1 50.60 43.88 -15.39
N LYS A 2 51.33 44.10 -16.50
CA LYS A 2 50.99 45.20 -17.46
C LYS A 2 49.60 45.12 -18.11
N GLU A 3 49.05 43.91 -18.31
CA GLU A 3 47.73 43.73 -18.92
C GLU A 3 46.58 43.94 -17.91
N GLU A 4 46.77 43.58 -16.64
CA GLU A 4 45.79 43.81 -15.57
C GLU A 4 45.57 45.31 -15.32
N ASP A 5 46.63 46.12 -15.37
CA ASP A 5 46.54 47.58 -15.22
C ASP A 5 45.78 48.23 -16.39
N LYS A 6 45.93 47.71 -17.62
CA LYS A 6 45.16 48.16 -18.78
C LYS A 6 43.66 47.85 -18.62
N ILE A 7 43.34 46.66 -18.12
CA ILE A 7 41.95 46.24 -17.89
C ILE A 7 41.31 47.11 -16.79
N ARG A 8 41.99 47.28 -15.66
CA ARG A 8 41.52 48.13 -14.55
C ARG A 8 41.34 49.59 -14.96
N LYS A 9 42.21 50.13 -15.81
CA LYS A 9 42.09 51.51 -16.32
C LYS A 9 40.94 51.67 -17.33
N LYS A 10 40.61 50.63 -18.10
CA LYS A 10 39.51 50.67 -19.08
C LYS A 10 38.14 50.40 -18.48
N ILE A 11 38.04 49.49 -17.52
CA ILE A 11 36.77 48.97 -16.98
C ILE A 11 36.47 49.56 -15.60
N GLY A 12 37.47 50.13 -14.91
CA GLY A 12 37.33 50.55 -13.52
C GLY A 12 37.37 49.36 -12.56
N ALA A 13 37.47 49.64 -11.26
CA ALA A 13 37.36 48.64 -10.20
C ALA A 13 35.92 48.49 -9.67
N GLU A 14 34.98 49.20 -10.29
CA GLU A 14 33.60 49.23 -9.85
C GLU A 14 32.86 48.02 -10.39
N ASN A 15 32.07 47.39 -9.53
CA ASN A 15 31.24 46.25 -9.91
C ASN A 15 30.05 46.75 -10.76
N PRO A 16 29.96 46.35 -12.05
CA PRO A 16 28.84 46.75 -12.91
C PRO A 16 27.53 46.04 -12.55
N PHE A 17 27.60 44.93 -11.82
CA PHE A 17 26.43 44.19 -11.34
C PHE A 17 25.93 44.78 -10.03
N ARG A 18 25.15 45.86 -10.13
CA ARG A 18 24.41 46.44 -9.00
C ARG A 18 22.97 45.95 -9.04
N VAL A 19 22.53 45.38 -7.92
CA VAL A 19 21.12 45.09 -7.70
C VAL A 19 20.46 46.30 -7.02
N PRO A 20 19.18 46.57 -7.27
CA PRO A 20 18.41 47.52 -6.48
C PRO A 20 18.41 47.16 -4.99
N ASP A 21 18.37 48.17 -4.13
CA ASP A 21 18.25 47.98 -2.69
C ASP A 21 16.98 47.18 -2.37
N GLY A 22 17.13 46.10 -1.60
CA GLY A 22 16.04 45.20 -1.23
C GLY A 22 15.58 44.20 -2.30
N TYR A 23 16.29 44.07 -3.43
CA TYR A 23 15.98 43.06 -4.47
C TYR A 23 15.93 41.62 -3.91
N PHE A 24 16.88 41.28 -3.04
CA PHE A 24 16.97 39.94 -2.45
C PHE A 24 15.97 39.69 -1.32
N ASP A 25 15.32 40.73 -0.79
CA ASP A 25 14.37 40.60 0.32
C ASP A 25 13.10 39.85 -0.12
N ASN A 26 12.66 40.09 -1.35
CA ASN A 26 11.46 39.47 -1.92
C ASN A 26 11.75 38.24 -2.81
N LEU A 27 13.02 37.97 -3.14
CA LEU A 27 13.41 36.88 -4.04
C LEU A 27 12.89 35.53 -3.55
N THR A 28 13.02 35.26 -2.26
CA THR A 28 12.58 33.99 -1.67
C THR A 28 11.07 33.79 -1.81
N SER A 29 10.29 34.84 -1.54
CA SER A 29 8.83 34.82 -1.67
C SER A 29 8.39 34.71 -3.13
N GLU A 30 9.06 35.42 -4.04
CA GLU A 30 8.78 35.32 -5.46
C GLU A 30 9.12 33.93 -6.00
N VAL A 31 10.27 33.36 -5.66
CA VAL A 31 10.64 31.98 -6.02
C VAL A 31 9.61 31.00 -5.50
N MET A 32 9.23 31.08 -4.22
CA MET A 32 8.22 30.19 -3.63
C MET A 32 6.83 30.36 -4.27
N SER A 33 6.47 31.56 -4.70
CA SER A 33 5.21 31.85 -5.41
C SER A 33 5.20 31.34 -6.85
N ARG A 34 6.38 31.26 -7.49
CA ARG A 34 6.57 30.80 -8.87
C ARG A 34 6.80 29.30 -8.96
N LEU A 35 7.14 28.65 -7.84
CA LEU A 35 7.08 27.21 -7.78
C LEU A 35 5.65 26.81 -8.14
N PRO A 36 5.46 25.83 -9.06
CA PRO A 36 4.14 25.25 -9.23
C PRO A 36 3.65 24.87 -7.84
N GLU A 37 2.38 25.11 -7.54
CA GLU A 37 1.78 24.60 -6.31
C GLU A 37 2.12 23.11 -6.31
N LYS A 38 3.14 22.71 -5.52
CA LYS A 38 3.60 21.31 -5.42
C LYS A 38 2.33 20.57 -5.19
N GLU A 39 1.93 19.82 -6.23
CA GLU A 39 0.58 19.32 -6.44
C GLU A 39 -0.07 19.20 -5.08
N LYS A 40 -0.87 20.22 -4.70
CA LYS A 40 -1.67 20.13 -3.48
C LYS A 40 -2.54 18.98 -3.82
N ASN A 41 -2.12 17.84 -3.31
CA ASN A 41 -2.36 16.57 -3.94
C ASN A 41 -3.81 16.58 -4.39
N ALA A 42 -4.04 16.51 -5.69
CA ALA A 42 -5.36 16.26 -6.22
C ALA A 42 -5.83 14.85 -5.81
N ILE A 43 -5.07 14.15 -4.96
CA ILE A 43 -5.58 13.47 -3.77
C ILE A 43 -6.32 14.53 -2.92
N THR A 44 -7.46 15.07 -3.38
CA THR A 44 -8.73 14.50 -2.94
C THR A 44 -8.44 13.28 -2.10
N GLN A 45 -8.16 13.51 -0.82
CA GLN A 45 -8.27 12.48 0.18
C GLN A 45 -9.74 12.10 0.08
N ARG A 46 -10.05 11.16 -0.83
CA ARG A 46 -11.18 10.29 -0.65
C ARG A 46 -10.81 9.60 0.63
N GLU A 47 -11.26 10.19 1.73
CA GLU A 47 -11.33 9.52 3.01
C GLU A 47 -11.79 8.11 2.67
N PRO A 48 -11.03 7.06 3.03
CA PRO A 48 -11.37 5.68 2.71
C PRO A 48 -12.80 5.51 3.15
N THR A 49 -13.70 5.54 2.17
CA THR A 49 -15.10 5.75 2.50
C THR A 49 -15.50 4.44 3.12
N ARG A 50 -16.20 4.48 4.26
CA ARG A 50 -16.57 3.29 5.05
C ARG A 50 -17.17 2.13 4.21
N TRP A 51 -17.63 2.44 3.00
CA TRP A 51 -17.93 1.54 1.88
C TRP A 51 -16.91 0.43 1.61
N GLU A 52 -15.60 0.68 1.69
CA GLU A 52 -14.60 -0.38 1.48
C GLU A 52 -14.65 -1.45 2.57
N ARG A 53 -15.07 -1.09 3.79
CA ARG A 53 -15.23 -2.02 4.92
C ARG A 53 -16.56 -2.78 4.89
N VAL A 54 -17.62 -2.20 4.32
CA VAL A 54 -18.92 -2.89 4.17
C VAL A 54 -18.99 -3.78 2.93
N ARG A 55 -18.16 -3.57 1.90
CA ARG A 55 -18.07 -4.47 0.74
C ARG A 55 -17.84 -5.94 1.12
N PRO A 56 -16.79 -6.29 1.88
CA PRO A 56 -16.56 -7.69 2.26
C PRO A 56 -17.68 -8.24 3.16
N TRP A 57 -18.25 -7.42 4.06
CA TRP A 57 -19.34 -7.86 4.92
C TRP A 57 -20.64 -8.13 4.14
N LEU A 58 -20.90 -7.38 3.08
CA LEU A 58 -22.03 -7.61 2.19
C LEU A 58 -21.93 -8.95 1.45
N TYR A 59 -20.73 -9.32 0.97
CA TYR A 59 -20.51 -10.63 0.35
C TYR A 59 -20.70 -11.77 1.35
N MET A 60 -20.20 -11.62 2.58
CA MET A 60 -20.44 -12.59 3.65
C MET A 60 -21.94 -12.73 3.96
N ALA A 61 -22.66 -11.62 4.12
CA ALA A 61 -24.10 -11.63 4.34
C ALA A 61 -24.86 -12.32 3.20
N ALA A 62 -24.50 -12.05 1.94
CA ALA A 62 -25.10 -12.71 0.78
C ALA A 62 -24.81 -14.23 0.77
N MET A 63 -23.60 -14.65 1.12
CA MET A 63 -23.22 -16.06 1.23
C MET A 63 -24.02 -16.77 2.33
N PHE A 64 -24.19 -16.15 3.50
CA PHE A 64 -25.02 -16.68 4.59
C PHE A 64 -26.50 -16.80 4.20
N ILE A 65 -27.05 -15.77 3.55
CA ILE A 65 -28.45 -15.81 3.08
C ILE A 65 -28.63 -16.89 2.00
N GLY A 66 -27.70 -16.99 1.05
CA GLY A 66 -27.71 -18.02 0.02
C GLY A 66 -27.66 -19.43 0.62
N ALA A 67 -26.73 -19.69 1.53
CA ALA A 67 -26.62 -20.96 2.25
C ALA A 67 -27.89 -21.25 3.08
N ALA A 68 -28.43 -20.25 3.79
CA ALA A 68 -29.66 -20.40 4.57
C ALA A 68 -30.87 -20.73 3.70
N LEU A 69 -30.99 -20.14 2.51
CA LEU A 69 -32.06 -20.46 1.56
C LEU A 69 -31.91 -21.88 1.00
N ILE A 70 -30.70 -22.30 0.62
CA ILE A 70 -30.42 -23.66 0.16
C ILE A 70 -30.75 -24.67 1.27
N ILE A 71 -30.30 -24.42 2.50
CA ILE A 71 -30.61 -25.26 3.66
C ILE A 71 -32.12 -25.25 3.92
N ARG A 72 -32.80 -24.10 3.94
CA ARG A 72 -34.24 -23.99 4.22
C ARG A 72 -35.09 -24.74 3.19
N VAL A 73 -34.71 -24.67 1.91
CA VAL A 73 -35.42 -25.39 0.83
C VAL A 73 -35.12 -26.88 0.86
N ALA A 74 -33.88 -27.29 1.12
CA ALA A 74 -33.48 -28.71 1.18
C ALA A 74 -33.90 -29.41 2.49
N SER A 75 -33.94 -28.69 3.61
CA SER A 75 -34.35 -29.20 4.93
C SER A 75 -35.87 -29.27 5.11
N SER A 76 -36.64 -28.62 4.24
CA SER A 76 -38.10 -28.82 4.23
C SER A 76 -38.46 -30.27 3.87
N ASP A 77 -37.54 -31.04 3.27
CA ASP A 77 -37.74 -32.46 2.93
C ASP A 77 -36.73 -33.44 3.57
N ARG A 78 -35.65 -32.99 4.24
CA ARG A 78 -34.59 -33.91 4.72
C ARG A 78 -33.95 -33.54 6.07
N THR A 79 -33.78 -34.60 6.87
CA THR A 79 -32.99 -34.75 8.12
C THR A 79 -31.53 -34.27 8.01
N PRO A 80 -30.88 -33.88 9.12
CA PRO A 80 -29.58 -33.21 9.10
C PRO A 80 -28.43 -34.18 8.84
N ALA A 81 -27.74 -34.01 7.72
CA ALA A 81 -26.53 -34.75 7.34
C ALA A 81 -25.39 -33.80 6.92
N ALA A 82 -25.41 -32.54 7.39
CA ALA A 82 -24.45 -31.51 6.98
C ALA A 82 -23.19 -31.48 7.87
N ASP A 83 -23.24 -32.01 9.10
CA ASP A 83 -22.11 -32.01 10.03
C ASP A 83 -21.05 -33.06 9.67
N SER A 84 -21.43 -34.14 8.97
CA SER A 84 -20.51 -35.22 8.61
C SER A 84 -19.64 -34.93 7.38
N VAL A 85 -20.09 -34.05 6.48
CA VAL A 85 -19.37 -33.79 5.21
C VAL A 85 -18.21 -32.83 5.41
N VAL A 86 -18.35 -31.84 6.29
CA VAL A 86 -17.29 -30.85 6.57
C VAL A 86 -16.13 -31.50 7.33
N ALA A 87 -16.42 -32.38 8.30
CA ALA A 87 -15.39 -33.10 9.04
C ALA A 87 -14.56 -34.01 8.11
N ASP A 88 -15.24 -34.76 7.23
CA ASP A 88 -14.63 -35.69 6.26
C ASP A 88 -13.72 -34.95 5.26
N GLU A 89 -14.15 -33.79 4.75
CA GLU A 89 -13.34 -32.97 3.85
C GLU A 89 -12.09 -32.38 4.52
N THR A 90 -12.19 -31.97 5.80
CA THR A 90 -11.04 -31.42 6.54
C THR A 90 -10.01 -32.50 6.90
N GLU A 91 -10.46 -33.70 7.24
CA GLU A 91 -9.57 -34.82 7.56
C GLU A 91 -8.77 -35.26 6.33
N ALA A 92 -9.41 -35.38 5.17
CA ALA A 92 -8.75 -35.73 3.91
C ALA A 92 -7.72 -34.69 3.44
N GLN A 93 -8.03 -33.40 3.63
CA GLN A 93 -7.07 -32.33 3.31
C GLN A 93 -5.87 -32.36 4.25
N MET A 94 -6.08 -32.59 5.55
CA MET A 94 -5.01 -32.66 6.52
C MET A 94 -4.08 -33.86 6.26
N GLU A 95 -4.64 -35.01 5.86
CA GLU A 95 -3.89 -36.20 5.46
C GLU A 95 -2.99 -35.93 4.25
N TYR A 96 -3.50 -35.25 3.22
CA TYR A 96 -2.71 -34.88 2.04
C TYR A 96 -1.57 -33.91 2.37
N ILE A 97 -1.83 -32.93 3.23
CA ILE A 97 -0.82 -31.96 3.68
C ILE A 97 0.29 -32.68 4.46
N ASN A 98 -0.06 -33.54 5.41
CA ASN A 98 0.92 -34.29 6.19
C ASN A 98 1.77 -35.22 5.32
N MET A 99 1.16 -35.89 4.34
CA MET A 99 1.89 -36.73 3.37
C MET A 99 2.87 -35.92 2.52
N ALA A 100 2.49 -34.72 2.09
CA ALA A 100 3.38 -33.84 1.31
C ALA A 100 4.57 -33.34 2.15
N VAL A 101 4.32 -32.98 3.41
CA VAL A 101 5.34 -32.54 4.38
C VAL A 101 6.31 -33.67 4.74
N GLU A 102 5.79 -34.88 4.97
CA GLU A 102 6.61 -36.05 5.27
C GLU A 102 7.51 -36.43 4.08
N ASN A 103 6.97 -36.37 2.86
CA ASN A 103 7.75 -36.62 1.64
C ASN A 103 8.82 -35.57 1.35
N SER A 104 8.69 -34.34 1.87
CA SER A 104 9.71 -33.31 1.68
C SER A 104 10.89 -33.42 2.65
N MET A 105 10.88 -34.41 3.58
CA MET A 105 11.86 -34.55 4.65
C MET A 105 12.10 -33.25 5.43
N MET A 106 11.07 -32.40 5.51
CA MET A 106 11.19 -31.09 6.14
C MET A 106 11.02 -31.27 7.66
N ASP A 107 11.99 -30.79 8.42
CA ASP A 107 11.96 -30.88 9.88
C ASP A 107 11.00 -29.83 10.47
N ASP A 108 10.40 -30.14 11.63
CA ASP A 108 9.45 -29.23 12.27
C ASP A 108 10.04 -27.83 12.50
N TYR A 109 11.37 -27.74 12.73
CA TYR A 109 12.05 -26.46 12.91
C TYR A 109 12.04 -25.58 11.65
N SER A 110 12.29 -26.15 10.47
CA SER A 110 12.23 -25.38 9.23
C SER A 110 10.80 -24.96 8.86
N LEU A 111 9.79 -25.76 9.23
CA LEU A 111 8.39 -25.37 9.10
C LEU A 111 8.07 -24.10 9.91
N TYR A 112 8.53 -24.01 11.16
CA TYR A 112 8.33 -22.82 11.98
C TYR A 112 9.03 -21.57 11.42
N VAL A 113 10.26 -21.73 10.93
CA VAL A 113 11.01 -20.61 10.32
C VAL A 113 10.28 -20.12 9.07
N PHE A 114 9.82 -21.01 8.20
CA PHE A 114 9.11 -20.64 6.99
C PHE A 114 7.79 -19.91 7.26
N LEU A 115 6.99 -20.41 8.22
CA LEU A 115 5.74 -19.77 8.61
C LEU A 115 5.98 -18.40 9.26
N ALA A 116 6.98 -18.30 10.13
CA ALA A 116 7.32 -17.03 10.77
C ALA A 116 7.84 -15.97 9.78
N ASP A 117 8.56 -16.39 8.72
CA ASP A 117 9.01 -15.50 7.65
C ASP A 117 7.85 -15.05 6.74
N SER A 118 6.87 -15.94 6.53
CA SER A 118 5.65 -15.64 5.74
C SER A 118 4.71 -14.66 6.45
N ASP A 119 4.68 -14.66 7.78
CA ASP A 119 3.91 -13.72 8.60
C ASP A 119 4.57 -12.32 8.71
N ALA A 120 5.82 -12.18 8.24
CA ALA A 120 6.60 -10.94 8.34
C ALA A 120 6.53 -10.04 7.09
N GLU A 121 5.77 -10.42 6.05
CA GLU A 121 5.43 -9.60 4.87
C GLU A 121 4.00 -9.04 4.95
#